data_AF-A4JVT8-F1
#
_entry.id   AF-A4JVT8-F1
#
_cell.length_a   1.000
_cell.length_b   1.000
_cell.length_c   1.000
_cell.angle_alpha   90.00
_cell.angle_beta   90.00
_cell.angle_gamma   90.00
#
_symmetry.space_group_name_H-M   'P 1'
#
loop_
_entity.id
_entity.type
_entity.pdbx_description
1 polymer ?
#
loop_
_entity_poly.entity_id
_entity_poly.type
_entity_poly.pdbx_seq_one_letter_code
_entity_poly.pdbx_strand_id
1 'polypeptide(L)' 'MTIPSIEQVESLNGKIVAMLSEDEQAVLDFYRLQGRKYGVTISVVNEANPEGLARATSREQADQLLKRSSSRVSVIVSQ' A
#
# COMPACT_ATOMS: atom_id res chain seq x y z
N MET A 1 -17.79 -3.79 -17.06
CA MET A 1 -16.70 -3.44 -16.13
C MET A 1 -17.33 -3.33 -14.75
N THR A 2 -17.06 -4.30 -13.88
CA THR A 2 -17.64 -4.37 -12.53
C THR A 2 -16.95 -3.33 -11.64
N ILE A 3 -17.71 -2.50 -10.96
CA ILE A 3 -17.15 -1.51 -10.02
C ILE A 3 -16.78 -2.28 -8.74
N PRO A 4 -15.50 -2.28 -8.31
CA PRO A 4 -15.13 -2.91 -7.05
C PRO A 4 -15.84 -2.21 -5.87
N SER A 5 -16.11 -2.95 -4.81
CA SER A 5 -16.85 -2.45 -3.64
C SER A 5 -15.92 -1.76 -2.64
N ILE A 6 -16.47 -0.86 -1.81
CA ILE A 6 -15.67 -0.14 -0.80
C ILE A 6 -15.04 -1.13 0.20
N GLU A 7 -15.75 -2.19 0.58
CA GLU A 7 -15.22 -3.26 1.43
C GLU A 7 -13.98 -3.95 0.83
N GLN A 8 -13.92 -4.07 -0.50
CA GLN A 8 -12.77 -4.69 -1.17
C GLN A 8 -11.52 -3.81 -1.06
N VAL A 9 -11.67 -2.48 -1.22
CA VAL A 9 -10.54 -1.55 -1.08
C VAL A 9 -10.16 -1.34 0.38
N GLU A 10 -11.10 -1.33 1.31
CA GLU A 10 -10.81 -1.31 2.75
C GLU A 10 -10.02 -2.54 3.19
N SER A 11 -10.30 -3.71 2.60
CA SER A 11 -9.52 -4.93 2.86
C SER A 11 -8.07 -4.83 2.37
N LEU A 12 -7.72 -3.85 1.53
CA LEU A 12 -6.34 -3.57 1.13
C LEU A 12 -5.60 -2.70 2.16
N ASN A 13 -6.31 -2.04 3.07
CA ASN A 13 -5.69 -1.17 4.06
C ASN A 13 -4.71 -1.96 4.95
N GLY A 14 -3.47 -1.48 5.03
CA GLY A 14 -2.37 -2.15 5.74
C GLY A 14 -1.70 -3.29 4.98
N LYS A 15 -2.16 -3.67 3.78
CA LYS A 15 -1.47 -4.69 2.96
C LYS A 15 -0.21 -4.12 2.31
N ILE A 16 0.77 -4.99 2.10
CA ILE A 16 2.00 -4.66 1.38
C ILE A 16 1.69 -4.63 -0.12
N VAL A 17 1.96 -3.50 -0.78
CA VAL A 17 1.68 -3.30 -2.22
C VAL A 17 2.31 -4.41 -3.08
N ALA A 18 3.53 -4.84 -2.73
CA ALA A 18 4.25 -5.90 -3.44
C ALA A 18 3.66 -7.31 -3.26
N MET A 19 2.76 -7.51 -2.29
CA MET A 19 2.12 -8.81 -2.02
C MET A 19 0.65 -8.85 -2.48
N LEU A 20 0.17 -7.79 -3.13
CA LEU A 20 -1.18 -7.77 -3.66
C LEU A 20 -1.31 -8.73 -4.86
N SER A 21 -2.40 -9.50 -4.88
CA SER A 21 -2.78 -10.30 -6.06
C SER A 21 -3.22 -9.41 -7.22
N GLU A 22 -3.36 -10.00 -8.42
CA GLU A 22 -3.80 -9.26 -9.61
C GLU A 22 -5.19 -8.63 -9.42
N ASP A 23 -6.13 -9.34 -8.78
CA ASP A 23 -7.44 -8.80 -8.42
C ASP A 23 -7.34 -7.62 -7.43
N GLU A 24 -6.49 -7.74 -6.41
CA GLU A 24 -6.29 -6.68 -5.42
C GLU A 24 -5.62 -5.45 -6.03
N GLN A 25 -4.67 -5.66 -6.94
CA GLN A 25 -4.06 -4.58 -7.71
C GLN A 25 -5.09 -3.87 -8.61
N ALA A 26 -6.01 -4.60 -9.23
CA ALA A 26 -7.08 -4.00 -10.03
C ALA A 26 -8.03 -3.15 -9.17
N VAL A 27 -8.38 -3.62 -7.96
CA VAL A 27 -9.18 -2.84 -6.99
C VAL A 27 -8.41 -1.57 -6.57
N LEU A 28 -7.12 -1.72 -6.23
CA LEU A 28 -6.27 -0.61 -5.84
C LEU A 28 -6.18 0.45 -6.95
N ASP A 29 -5.93 0.04 -8.19
CA ASP A 29 -5.78 0.94 -9.33
C ASP A 29 -7.08 1.68 -9.64
N PHE A 30 -8.22 0.96 -9.61
CA PHE A 30 -9.54 1.56 -9.80
C PHE A 30 -9.80 2.69 -8.80
N TYR A 31 -9.60 2.43 -7.51
CA TYR A 31 -9.84 3.42 -6.46
C TYR A 31 -8.74 4.48 -6.37
N ARG A 32 -7.54 4.20 -6.85
CA ARG A 32 -6.49 5.22 -7.00
C ARG A 32 -6.87 6.25 -8.07
N LEU A 33 -7.51 5.82 -9.16
CA LEU A 33 -7.96 6.70 -10.25
C LEU A 33 -9.31 7.36 -9.99
N GLN A 34 -10.27 6.61 -9.44
CA GLN A 34 -11.67 7.03 -9.31
C GLN A 34 -12.14 7.21 -7.86
N GLY A 35 -11.31 6.91 -6.86
CA GLY A 35 -11.74 6.83 -5.46
C GLY A 35 -12.32 8.12 -4.90
N ARG A 36 -11.86 9.29 -5.38
CA ARG A 36 -12.44 10.60 -4.98
C ARG A 36 -13.95 10.70 -5.24
N LYS A 37 -14.47 10.00 -6.26
CA LYS A 37 -15.92 9.97 -6.56
C LYS A 37 -16.72 9.13 -5.56
N TYR A 38 -16.04 8.24 -4.84
CA TYR A 38 -16.61 7.30 -3.89
C TYR A 38 -16.21 7.61 -2.43
N GLY A 39 -15.64 8.80 -2.18
CA GLY A 39 -15.13 9.16 -0.84
C GLY A 39 -13.86 8.40 -0.43
N VAL A 40 -13.23 7.64 -1.32
CA VAL A 40 -12.03 6.83 -1.02
C VAL A 40 -10.76 7.57 -1.43
N THR A 41 -9.83 7.70 -0.50
CA THR A 41 -8.47 8.19 -0.74
C THR A 41 -7.48 7.08 -0.47
N ILE A 42 -6.70 6.72 -1.48
CA ILE A 42 -5.62 5.75 -1.37
C ILE A 42 -4.27 6.47 -1.32
N SER A 43 -3.45 6.11 -0.34
CA SER A 43 -2.06 6.52 -0.24
C SER A 43 -1.17 5.28 -0.14
N VAL A 44 -0.01 5.31 -0.78
CA VAL A 44 1.01 4.28 -0.60
C VAL A 44 2.05 4.85 0.35
N VAL A 45 2.07 4.32 1.58
CA VAL A 45 3.00 4.75 2.62
C VAL A 45 4.21 3.85 2.56
N ASN A 46 5.37 4.43 2.24
CA ASN A 46 6.63 3.71 2.33
C ASN A 46 7.04 3.64 3.80
N GLU A 47 6.72 2.53 4.45
CA GLU A 47 7.28 2.19 5.77
C GLU A 47 8.68 1.61 5.57
N ALA A 48 9.60 2.41 5.04
CA ALA A 48 11.01 2.20 5.28
C ALA A 48 11.22 2.42 6.77
N ASN A 49 11.15 1.34 7.57
CA ASN A 49 11.24 1.41 9.01
C ASN A 49 12.55 2.14 9.41
N PRO A 50 12.49 3.42 9.82
CA PRO A 50 13.71 4.21 10.03
C PRO A 50 14.51 3.66 11.20
N GLU A 51 13.86 2.99 12.15
CA GLU A 51 14.51 2.29 13.27
C GLU A 51 15.25 1.03 12.81
N GLY A 52 14.75 0.31 11.81
CA GLY A 52 15.45 -0.84 11.22
C GLY A 52 16.68 -0.40 10.41
N LEU A 53 16.57 0.73 9.71
CA LEU A 53 17.68 1.33 8.96
C LEU A 53 18.79 1.86 9.88
N ALA A 54 18.41 2.47 11.01
CA ALA A 54 19.34 2.99 12.01
C ALA A 54 20.09 1.89 12.78
N ARG A 55 19.51 0.68 12.89
CA ARG A 55 20.15 -0.49 13.52
C ARG A 55 20.93 -1.36 12.54
N ALA A 56 20.88 -1.07 11.24
CA ALA A 56 21.64 -1.80 10.23
C ALA A 56 23.14 -1.49 10.41
N THR A 57 23.87 -2.44 10.99
CA THR A 57 25.32 -2.30 11.23
C THR A 57 26.17 -2.49 9.97
N SER A 58 25.54 -2.82 8.83
CA SER A 58 26.22 -3.04 7.55
C SER A 58 25.44 -2.45 6.38
N ARG A 59 26.19 -1.92 5.40
CA ARG A 59 25.65 -1.31 4.17
C ARG A 59 24.76 -2.29 3.39
N GLU A 60 25.09 -3.58 3.37
CA GLU A 60 24.28 -4.62 2.73
C GLU A 60 22.95 -4.89 3.44
N GLN A 61 22.88 -4.74 4.76
CA GLN A 61 21.61 -4.87 5.50
C GLN A 61 20.73 -3.63 5.27
N ALA A 62 21.33 -2.44 5.26
CA ALA A 62 20.61 -1.23 4.88
C ALA A 62 20.07 -1.35 3.44
N ASP A 63 20.85 -1.88 2.51
CA ASP A 63 20.45 -2.10 1.12
C ASP A 63 19.34 -3.15 1.03
N GLN A 64 19.43 -4.28 1.75
CA GLN A 64 18.35 -5.28 1.79
C GLN A 64 17.07 -4.75 2.43
N LEU A 65 17.17 -3.91 3.46
CA LEU A 65 16.02 -3.25 4.09
C LEU A 65 15.39 -2.20 3.16
N LEU A 66 16.20 -1.41 2.46
CA LEU A 66 15.74 -0.49 1.41
C LEU A 66 15.09 -1.23 0.25
N LYS A 67 15.67 -2.35 -0.17
CA LYS A 67 15.16 -3.21 -1.25
C LYS A 67 13.90 -3.98 -0.84
N ARG A 68 13.70 -4.21 0.46
CA ARG A 68 12.50 -4.80 1.06
C ARG A 68 11.51 -3.77 1.63
N SER A 69 11.78 -2.48 1.52
CA SER A 69 10.90 -1.42 2.03
C SER A 69 9.48 -1.70 1.58
N SER A 70 8.67 -2.16 2.53
CA SER A 70 7.35 -2.69 2.27
C SER A 70 6.41 -1.50 2.24
N SER A 71 6.26 -0.91 1.07
CA SER A 71 5.23 0.09 0.83
C SER A 71 3.87 -0.52 1.19
N ARG A 72 3.20 0.02 2.19
CA ARG A 72 1.87 -0.40 2.61
C ARG A 72 0.81 0.48 1.97
N VAL A 73 -0.32 -0.11 1.66
CA VAL A 73 -1.51 0.61 1.21
C VAL A 73 -2.17 1.22 2.45
N SER A 74 -2.45 2.51 2.40
CA SER A 74 -3.30 3.22 3.35
C SER A 74 -4.57 3.65 2.63
N VAL A 75 -5.71 3.22 3.14
CA VAL A 75 -7.02 3.58 2.58
C VAL A 75 -7.77 4.41 3.60
N ILE A 76 -8.26 5.56 3.18
CA ILE A 76 -9.10 6.45 3.97
C ILE A 76 -10.44 6.56 3.26
N VAL A 77 -11.50 6.10 3.90
CA VAL A 77 -12.87 6.25 3.42
C VAL A 77 -13.52 7.40 4.16
N SER A 78 -13.92 8.42 3.43
CA SER A 78 -14.64 9.59 3.91
C SER A 78 -16.12 9.30 3.65
N GLN A 79 -16.82 8.82 4.69
CA GLN A 79 -18.28 8.65 4.67
C GLN A 79 -18.97 10.01 4.74
#